data_AF-A0A1C0VVS6-F1
#
_entry.id   AF-A0A1C0VVS6-F1
#
_cell.length_a   1.000
_cell.length_b   1.000
_cell.length_c   1.000
_cell.angle_alpha   90.00
_cell.angle_beta   90.00
_cell.angle_gamma   90.00
#
_symmetry.space_group_name_H-M   'P 1'
#
loop_
_entity.id
_entity.type
_entity.pdbx_description
1 polymer ?
#
loop_
_entity_poly.entity_id
_entity_poly.type
_entity_poly.pdbx_seq_one_letter_code
_entity_poly.pdbx_strand_id
1 'polypeptide(L)' 'MEPTETQYLIINALETLELLEYRLYDEETGYWRIQTPSPVLPVAYILPTGDIVPPEWVLEP' A
#
# COMPACT_ATOMS: atom_id res chain seq x y z
N MET A 1 -10.15 10.00 -4.26
CA MET A 1 -9.12 10.33 -5.27
C MET A 1 -8.98 9.13 -6.19
N GLU A 2 -8.40 9.26 -7.38
CA GLU A 2 -8.06 8.08 -8.21
C GLU A 2 -6.65 7.59 -7.84
N PRO A 3 -6.38 6.26 -7.84
CA PRO A 3 -5.04 5.76 -7.62
C PRO A 3 -4.07 6.20 -8.72
N THR A 4 -2.82 6.47 -8.34
CA THR A 4 -1.78 6.87 -9.29
C THR A 4 -1.24 5.68 -10.07
N GLU A 5 -0.67 5.93 -11.26
CA GLU A 5 0.01 4.89 -12.05
C GLU A 5 1.12 4.19 -11.25
N THR A 6 1.89 4.94 -10.47
CA THR A 6 2.94 4.40 -9.58
C THR A 6 2.36 3.44 -8.56
N GLN A 7 1.24 3.77 -7.92
CA GLN A 7 0.55 2.86 -7.00
C GLN A 7 0.10 1.58 -7.71
N TYR A 8 -0.48 1.68 -8.91
CA TYR A 8 -0.88 0.52 -9.69
C TYR A 8 0.29 -0.39 -10.07
N LEU A 9 1.44 0.17 -10.43
CA LEU A 9 2.63 -0.61 -10.75
C LEU A 9 3.13 -1.40 -9.53
N ILE A 10 3.15 -0.78 -8.35
CA ILE A 10 3.54 -1.44 -7.10
C ILE A 10 2.55 -2.58 -6.79
N ILE A 11 1.25 -2.28 -6.83
CA ILE A 11 0.20 -3.27 -6.59
C ILE A 11 0.32 -4.44 -7.56
N ASN A 12 0.45 -4.19 -8.86
CA ASN A 12 0.59 -5.23 -9.87
C ASN A 12 1.86 -6.08 -9.64
N ALA A 13 2.97 -5.46 -9.25
CA ALA A 13 4.20 -6.17 -8.93
C ALA A 13 4.01 -7.10 -7.71
N LEU A 14 3.41 -6.61 -6.64
CA LEU A 14 3.13 -7.41 -5.43
C LEU A 14 2.15 -8.56 -5.73
N GLU A 15 1.12 -8.31 -6.53
CA GLU A 15 0.13 -9.32 -6.93
C GLU A 15 0.77 -10.40 -7.83
N THR A 16 1.60 -9.99 -8.80
CA THR A 16 2.32 -10.92 -9.72
C THR A 16 3.31 -11.82 -8.99
N LEU A 17 3.92 -11.30 -7.91
CA LEU A 17 4.89 -12.04 -7.10
C LEU A 17 4.23 -12.82 -5.95
N GLU A 18 2.90 -12.80 -5.84
CA GLU A 18 2.15 -13.44 -4.75
C GLU A 18 2.55 -12.91 -3.35
N LEU A 19 2.92 -11.63 -3.27
CA LEU A 19 3.30 -10.93 -2.04
C LEU A 19 2.17 -10.05 -1.49
N LEU A 20 1.01 -10.03 -2.14
CA LEU A 20 -0.15 -9.24 -1.75
C LEU A 20 -1.25 -10.15 -1.21
N GLU A 21 -1.40 -10.18 0.11
CA GLU A 21 -2.43 -11.00 0.77
C GLU A 21 -3.78 -10.25 0.85
N TYR A 22 -3.73 -8.93 0.97
CA TYR A 22 -4.90 -8.06 1.06
C TYR A 22 -4.57 -6.66 0.54
N ARG A 23 -5.55 -5.99 -0.05
CA ARG A 23 -5.50 -4.56 -0.38
C ARG A 23 -6.85 -3.88 -0.16
N LEU A 24 -6.80 -2.63 0.28
CA LEU A 24 -7.96 -1.72 0.37
C LEU A 24 -7.51 -0.32 -0.03
N TYR A 25 -8.24 0.31 -0.94
CA TYR A 25 -8.02 1.71 -1.30
C TYR A 25 -8.92 2.61 -0.46
N ASP A 26 -8.35 3.68 0.05
CA ASP A 26 -9.07 4.76 0.73
C ASP A 26 -9.20 5.95 -0.21
N GLU A 27 -10.42 6.25 -0.65
CA GLU A 27 -10.70 7.36 -1.56
C GLU A 27 -10.57 8.74 -0.89
N GLU A 28 -10.64 8.83 0.44
CA GLU A 28 -10.51 10.10 1.17
C GLU A 28 -9.05 10.54 1.23
N THR A 29 -8.13 9.60 1.50
CA THR A 29 -6.68 9.87 1.62
C THR A 29 -5.90 9.59 0.34
N GLY A 30 -6.44 8.75 -0.54
CA GLY A 30 -5.75 8.25 -1.73
C GLY A 30 -4.72 7.16 -1.43
N TYR A 31 -4.79 6.53 -0.25
CA TYR A 31 -3.80 5.54 0.19
C TYR A 31 -4.28 4.12 -0.09
N TRP A 32 -3.35 3.21 -0.40
CA TRP A 32 -3.63 1.77 -0.36
C TRP A 32 -3.15 1.19 0.95
N ARG A 33 -4.05 0.62 1.76
CA ARG A 33 -3.69 -0.27 2.86
C ARG A 33 -3.48 -1.68 2.30
N ILE A 34 -2.28 -2.23 2.49
CA ILE A 34 -1.93 -3.58 2.03
C ILE A 34 -1.53 -4.49 3.18
N GLN A 35 -1.70 -5.80 2.99
CA GLN A 35 -1.07 -6.83 3.81
C GLN A 35 -0.13 -7.68 2.96
N THR A 36 1.02 -8.02 3.52
CA THR A 36 2.08 -8.76 2.84
C THR A 36 2.59 -9.88 3.76
N PRO A 37 3.20 -10.95 3.22
CA PRO A 37 3.81 -12.00 4.02
C PRO A 37 5.12 -11.57 4.71
N SER A 38 5.54 -10.31 4.57
CA SER A 38 6.75 -9.79 5.18
C SER A 38 6.64 -9.83 6.72
N PRO A 39 7.59 -10.45 7.44
CA PRO A 39 7.58 -10.45 8.90
C PRO A 39 7.94 -9.08 9.50
N VAL A 40 8.51 -8.18 8.68
CA VAL A 40 8.92 -6.83 9.11
C VAL A 40 7.86 -5.79 8.77
N LEU A 41 7.13 -5.99 7.66
CA LEU A 41 6.12 -5.06 7.18
C LEU A 41 4.83 -5.80 6.79
N PRO A 42 4.17 -6.49 7.74
CA PRO A 42 3.00 -7.30 7.46
C PRO A 42 1.78 -6.45 7.07
N VAL A 43 1.73 -5.20 7.52
CA VAL A 43 0.74 -4.20 7.12
C VAL A 43 1.51 -2.96 6.67
N ALA A 44 1.14 -2.38 5.53
CA ALA A 44 1.76 -1.18 5.00
C ALA A 44 0.74 -0.27 4.32
N TYR A 45 1.15 0.97 4.05
CA TYR A 45 0.42 1.92 3.23
C TYR A 45 1.25 2.29 2.01
N ILE A 46 0.64 2.28 0.83
CA ILE A 46 1.22 2.85 -0.39
C ILE A 46 0.63 4.24 -0.59
N LEU A 47 1.47 5.27 -0.42
CA LEU A 47 1.09 6.66 -0.60
C LEU A 47 0.95 7.01 -2.10
N PRO A 48 0.32 8.15 -2.46
CA PRO A 48 0.19 8.56 -3.87
C PRO A 48 1.53 8.75 -4.58
N THR A 49 2.58 9.05 -3.81
CA THR A 49 3.99 9.15 -4.27
C THR A 49 4.59 7.81 -4.67
N GLY A 50 4.00 6.69 -4.23
CA GLY A 50 4.56 5.35 -4.35
C GLY A 50 5.40 4.90 -3.16
N ASP A 51 5.60 5.77 -2.16
CA ASP A 51 6.28 5.37 -0.92
C ASP A 51 5.46 4.30 -0.20
N ILE A 52 6.16 3.25 0.28
CA ILE A 52 5.57 2.17 1.07
C ILE A 52 6.01 2.38 2.52
N VAL A 53 5.06 2.76 3.37
CA VAL A 53 5.32 3.18 4.75
C VAL A 53 4.59 2.28 5.74
N PRO A 54 5.12 2.11 6.96
CA PRO A 54 4.44 1.35 8.00
C PRO A 54 3.27 2.18 8.58
N PRO A 55 2.25 1.55 9.20
CA PRO A 55 1.06 2.24 9.71
C PRO A 55 1.35 3.38 10.67
N GLU A 56 2.43 3.27 11.45
CA GLU A 56 2.84 4.25 12.45
C GLU A 56 3.11 5.63 11.82
N TRP A 57 3.55 5.68 10.56
CA TRP A 57 3.85 6.95 9.87
C TRP A 57 2.61 7.65 9.32
N VAL A 58 1.49 6.93 9.23
CA VAL A 58 0.20 7.46 8.74
C VAL A 58 -0.71 7.83 9.91
N LEU A 59 -0.54 7.19 11.06
CA LEU A 59 -1.32 7.41 12.28
C LEU A 59 -0.74 8.49 13.20
N GLU A 60 0.37 9.14 12.83
CA GLU A 60 0.90 10.26 13.59
C GLU A 60 0.07 11.55 13.32
N PRO A 61 -0.47 12.19 14.38
CA PRO A 61 -1.27 13.42 14.29
C PRO A 61 -0.47 14.68 13.95
#